data_AF-A0A352LL20-F1
#
_entry.id   AF-A0A352LL20-F1
#
_cell.length_a   1.000
_cell.length_b   1.000
_cell.length_c   1.000
_cell.angle_alpha   90.00
_cell.angle_beta   90.00
_cell.angle_gamma   90.00
#
_symmetry.space_group_name_H-M   'P 1'
#
loop_
_entity.id
_entity.type
_entity.pdbx_description
1 polymer ?
#
loop_
_entity_poly.entity_id
_entity_poly.type
_entity_poly.pdbx_seq_one_letter_code
_entity_poly.pdbx_strand_id
1 'polypeptide(L)'
;GTQLRETVDFLYGAGAKEVHMRSACPPIMYSCKYLNFSRGNSDMELIARRIVQELEGDEGQLHLDEYADASTERGKRLLKCICEKLGFDSLGFQSLEGILEAIGLDRECLCTYCWDGRE
;
A
#
# COMPACT_ATOMS: atom_id res chain seq x y z
N GLY A 1 -2.05 -7.95 -6.03
CA GLY A 1 -0.65 -8.38 -5.83
C GLY A 1 -0.15 -9.30 -6.93
N THR A 2 -0.91 -10.33 -7.30
CA THR A 2 -0.52 -11.34 -8.29
C THR A 2 -0.31 -10.76 -9.70
N GLN A 3 -1.27 -9.96 -10.20
CA GLN A 3 -1.17 -9.32 -11.53
C GLN A 3 0.05 -8.38 -11.67
N LEU A 4 0.47 -7.76 -10.57
CA LEU A 4 1.58 -6.81 -10.57
C LEU A 4 2.91 -7.50 -10.84
N ARG A 5 3.13 -8.67 -10.24
CA ARG A 5 4.36 -9.43 -10.42
C ARG A 5 4.52 -9.90 -11.86
N GLU A 6 3.46 -10.43 -12.47
CA GLU A 6 3.45 -10.84 -13.88
C GLU A 6 3.79 -9.69 -14.82
N THR A 7 3.25 -8.50 -14.53
CA THR A 7 3.54 -7.28 -15.31
C THR A 7 5.02 -6.88 -15.19
N VAL A 8 5.58 -6.99 -13.99
CA VAL A 8 7.00 -6.67 -13.73
C VAL A 8 7.93 -7.66 -14.44
N ASP A 9 7.64 -8.96 -14.33
CA ASP A 9 8.39 -10.01 -15.01
C ASP A 9 8.36 -9.81 -16.54
N PHE A 10 7.19 -9.41 -17.07
CA PHE A 10 7.05 -9.05 -18.49
C PHE A 10 7.93 -7.86 -18.88
N LEU A 11 7.97 -6.80 -18.07
CA LEU A 11 8.79 -5.61 -18.35
C LEU A 11 10.29 -5.96 -18.39
N TYR A 12 10.79 -6.76 -17.44
CA TYR A 12 12.18 -7.23 -17.49
C TYR A 12 12.42 -8.17 -18.68
N GLY A 13 11.47 -9.05 -19.00
CA GLY A 13 11.53 -9.89 -20.20
C GLY A 13 11.60 -9.10 -21.51
N ALA A 14 11.04 -7.88 -21.53
CA ALA A 14 11.13 -6.92 -22.63
C ALA A 14 12.43 -6.08 -22.62
N GLY A 15 13.34 -6.29 -21.66
CA GLY A 15 14.63 -5.61 -21.59
C GLY A 15 14.66 -4.35 -20.73
N ALA A 16 13.66 -4.12 -19.86
CA ALA A 16 13.75 -3.07 -18.85
C ALA A 16 14.98 -3.30 -17.94
N LYS A 17 15.73 -2.23 -17.66
CA LYS A 17 16.88 -2.30 -16.73
C LYS A 17 16.42 -2.23 -15.28
N GLU A 18 15.49 -1.33 -15.01
CA GLU A 18 14.90 -1.11 -13.69
C GLU A 18 13.40 -0.83 -13.86
N VAL A 19 12.59 -1.27 -12.90
CA VAL A 19 11.15 -1.08 -12.83
C VAL A 19 10.82 -0.38 -11.51
N HIS A 20 10.32 0.87 -11.60
CA HIS A 20 9.96 1.68 -10.44
C HIS A 20 8.44 1.88 -10.39
N MET A 21 7.78 1.24 -9.43
CA MET A 21 6.33 1.30 -9.29
C MET A 21 5.87 2.54 -8.52
N ARG A 22 4.83 3.22 -8.99
CA ARG A 22 4.23 4.40 -8.33
C ARG A 22 2.72 4.23 -8.26
N SER A 23 2.22 3.91 -7.06
CA SER A 23 0.78 3.81 -6.82
C SER A 23 0.18 5.20 -6.69
N ALA A 24 -0.90 5.46 -7.42
CA ALA A 24 -1.63 6.73 -7.37
C ALA A 24 -2.46 6.93 -6.10
N CYS A 25 -2.52 5.93 -5.23
CA CYS A 25 -3.19 5.99 -3.93
C CYS A 25 -2.23 5.63 -2.77
N PRO A 26 -2.58 6.00 -1.53
CA PRO A 26 -1.92 5.50 -0.32
C PRO A 26 -2.00 3.97 -0.20
N PRO A 27 -1.12 3.34 0.61
CA PRO A 27 -1.23 1.92 0.87
C PRO A 27 -2.58 1.59 1.52
N ILE A 28 -3.22 0.52 1.05
CA ILE A 28 -4.50 0.06 1.61
C ILE A 28 -4.20 -0.74 2.87
N MET A 29 -4.57 -0.19 4.02
CA MET A 29 -4.32 -0.75 5.34
C MET A 29 -5.56 -1.43 5.95
N TYR A 30 -6.76 -1.06 5.48
CA TYR A 30 -8.03 -1.55 6.02
C TYR A 30 -8.95 -2.04 4.91
N SER A 31 -9.66 -3.15 5.17
CA SER A 31 -10.68 -3.66 4.26
C SER A 31 -11.88 -2.73 4.22
N CYS A 32 -12.39 -2.43 3.01
CA CYS A 32 -13.49 -1.49 2.84
C CYS A 32 -14.79 -1.98 3.53
N LYS A 33 -15.43 -1.11 4.32
CA LYS A 33 -16.74 -1.39 4.95
C LYS A 33 -17.93 -1.17 3.99
N TYR A 34 -17.77 -0.31 3.00
CA TYR A 34 -18.87 0.19 2.17
C TYR A 34 -18.99 -0.52 0.82
N LEU A 35 -17.85 -0.87 0.22
CA LEU A 35 -17.78 -1.44 -1.12
C LEU A 35 -17.34 -2.90 -1.08
N ASN A 36 -18.05 -3.75 -1.83
CA ASN A 36 -17.83 -5.19 -1.90
C ASN A 36 -16.65 -5.62 -2.79
N PHE A 37 -15.87 -4.68 -3.35
CA PHE A 37 -14.77 -5.01 -4.27
C PHE A 37 -13.52 -5.55 -3.56
N SER A 38 -13.42 -5.32 -2.24
CA SER A 38 -12.36 -5.84 -1.37
C SER A 38 -12.94 -6.90 -0.43
N ARG A 39 -13.66 -7.90 -0.95
CA ARG A 39 -14.08 -9.07 -0.16
C ARG A 39 -12.90 -10.00 0.10
N GLY A 40 -11.97 -9.51 0.90
CA GLY A 40 -11.26 -10.37 1.83
C GLY A 40 -12.00 -10.33 3.15
N ASN A 41 -12.29 -11.49 3.75
CA ASN A 41 -12.87 -11.53 5.09
C ASN A 41 -11.82 -11.12 6.16
N SER A 42 -10.60 -10.80 5.74
CA SER A 42 -9.50 -10.44 6.61
C SER A 42 -8.64 -9.36 5.97
N ASP A 43 -8.24 -8.37 6.78
CA ASP A 43 -7.21 -7.40 6.42
C ASP A 43 -5.89 -8.08 6.02
N MET A 44 -5.67 -9.33 6.44
CA MET A 44 -4.51 -10.14 6.06
C MET A 44 -4.48 -10.52 4.57
N GLU A 45 -5.51 -10.23 3.79
CA GLU A 45 -5.43 -10.35 2.34
C GLU A 45 -4.71 -9.16 1.69
N LEU A 46 -4.67 -8.03 2.39
CA LEU A 46 -3.97 -6.81 1.96
C LEU A 46 -2.46 -7.02 2.06
N ILE A 47 -1.75 -6.75 0.97
CA ILE A 47 -0.28 -6.95 0.91
C ILE A 47 0.45 -6.17 2.01
N ALA A 48 0.00 -4.96 2.31
CA ALA A 48 0.64 -4.12 3.32
C ALA A 48 0.52 -4.77 4.71
N ARG A 49 -0.69 -5.19 5.09
CA ARG A 49 -0.98 -5.86 6.37
C ARG A 49 -0.22 -7.17 6.56
N ARG A 50 -0.11 -7.99 5.50
CA ARG A 50 0.73 -9.19 5.55
C ARG A 50 2.18 -8.88 5.82
N ILE A 51 2.72 -7.87 5.17
CA ILE A 51 4.13 -7.50 5.36
C ILE A 51 4.37 -6.93 6.75
N VAL A 52 3.45 -6.10 7.26
CA VAL A 52 3.49 -5.67 8.66
C VAL A 52 3.55 -6.85 9.61
N GLN A 53 2.70 -7.87 9.39
CA GLN A 53 2.70 -9.10 10.19
C GLN A 53 4.03 -9.86 10.08
N GLU A 54 4.60 -9.95 8.88
CA GLU A 54 5.88 -10.64 8.68
C GLU A 54 7.06 -9.88 9.32
N LEU A 55 7.00 -8.54 9.35
CA LEU A 55 8.06 -7.70 9.88
C LEU A 55 8.06 -7.61 11.41
N GLU A 56 6.87 -7.47 12.02
CA GLU A 56 6.73 -7.16 13.46
C GLU A 56 5.60 -7.93 14.15
N GLY A 57 4.94 -8.88 13.47
CA GLY A 57 3.85 -9.65 14.04
C GLY A 57 2.66 -8.78 14.47
N ASP A 58 1.99 -9.21 15.54
CA ASP A 58 0.80 -8.53 16.07
C ASP A 58 1.12 -7.12 16.59
N GLU A 59 2.34 -6.90 17.12
CA GLU A 59 2.79 -5.58 17.57
C GLU A 59 2.81 -4.58 16.40
N GLY A 60 3.27 -5.02 15.23
CA GLY A 60 3.27 -4.19 14.03
C GLY A 60 1.87 -3.69 13.63
N GLN A 61 0.83 -4.47 13.93
CA GLN A 61 -0.55 -4.11 13.62
C GLN A 61 -1.09 -2.96 14.48
N LEU A 62 -0.37 -2.59 15.55
CA LEU A 62 -0.67 -1.43 16.38
C LEU A 62 -0.06 -0.12 15.83
N HIS A 63 0.82 -0.20 14.82
CA HIS A 63 1.60 0.92 14.27
C HIS A 63 1.35 1.13 12.77
N LEU A 64 0.11 0.95 12.34
CA LEU A 64 -0.25 1.00 10.92
C LEU A 64 -0.11 2.39 10.31
N ASP A 65 -0.31 3.43 11.11
CA ASP A 65 -0.11 4.81 10.74
C ASP A 65 1.35 5.09 10.34
N GLU A 66 2.30 4.57 11.12
CA GLU A 66 3.72 4.65 10.77
C GLU A 66 4.02 3.85 9.49
N TYR A 67 3.45 2.65 9.35
CA TYR A 67 3.63 1.85 8.15
C TYR A 67 2.98 2.46 6.89
N ALA A 68 1.89 3.21 7.04
CA ALA A 68 1.22 3.91 5.95
C ALA A 68 1.99 5.14 5.46
N ASP A 69 2.82 5.74 6.31
CA ASP A 69 3.66 6.89 5.96
C ASP A 69 5.07 6.47 5.52
N ALA A 70 5.35 6.66 4.23
CA ALA A 70 6.64 6.39 3.60
C ALA A 70 7.82 7.19 4.17
N SER A 71 7.57 8.26 4.94
CA SER A 71 8.62 9.06 5.58
C SER A 71 9.25 8.38 6.81
N THR A 72 8.49 7.47 7.46
CA THR A 72 8.92 6.78 8.68
C THR A 72 9.85 5.60 8.38
N GLU A 73 10.56 5.12 9.39
CA GLU A 73 11.40 3.92 9.25
C GLU A 73 10.57 2.66 8.97
N ARG A 74 9.39 2.54 9.59
CA ARG A 74 8.45 1.43 9.34
C ARG A 74 7.91 1.48 7.91
N GLY A 75 7.50 2.65 7.43
CA GLY A 75 7.05 2.84 6.06
C GLY A 75 8.13 2.48 5.03
N LYS A 76 9.36 2.95 5.21
CA LYS A 76 10.49 2.56 4.33
C LYS A 76 10.72 1.06 4.31
N ARG A 77 10.65 0.39 5.48
CA ARG A 77 10.78 -1.08 5.58
C ARG A 77 9.65 -1.80 4.85
N LEU A 78 8.41 -1.31 4.97
CA LEU A 78 7.27 -1.84 4.23
C LEU A 78 7.49 -1.75 2.72
N LEU A 79 7.84 -0.57 2.20
CA LEU A 79 8.11 -0.38 0.77
C LEU A 79 9.18 -1.34 0.26
N LYS A 80 10.30 -1.42 0.98
CA LYS A 80 11.41 -2.32 0.63
C LYS A 80 10.96 -3.79 0.57
N CYS A 81 10.22 -4.26 1.58
CA CYS A 81 9.75 -5.64 1.60
C CYS A 81 8.71 -5.93 0.50
N ILE A 82 7.86 -4.95 0.16
CA ILE A 82 6.95 -5.08 -1.00
C ILE A 82 7.77 -5.22 -2.29
N CYS A 83 8.81 -4.39 -2.49
CA CYS A 83 9.71 -4.47 -3.63
C CYS A 83 10.32 -5.87 -3.77
N GLU A 84 10.92 -6.38 -2.69
CA GLU A 84 11.55 -7.71 -2.66
C GLU A 84 10.55 -8.83 -3.01
N LYS A 85 9.31 -8.75 -2.52
CA LYS A 85 8.27 -9.77 -2.79
C LYS A 85 7.71 -9.73 -4.20
N LEU A 86 7.58 -8.54 -4.78
CA LEU A 86 6.95 -8.33 -6.10
C LEU A 86 7.96 -8.19 -7.24
N GLY A 87 9.25 -8.05 -6.93
CA GLY A 87 10.35 -8.10 -7.89
C GLY A 87 10.65 -6.80 -8.61
N PHE A 88 10.21 -5.64 -8.12
CA PHE A 88 10.54 -4.32 -8.70
C PHE A 88 11.58 -3.56 -7.87
N ASP A 89 12.31 -2.63 -8.48
CA ASP A 89 13.45 -1.91 -7.86
C ASP A 89 13.02 -0.89 -6.80
N SER A 90 11.91 -0.20 -7.02
CA SER A 90 11.39 0.76 -6.03
C SER A 90 9.89 0.90 -6.08
N LEU A 91 9.30 1.28 -4.95
CA LEU A 91 7.89 1.56 -4.80
C LEU A 91 7.68 2.92 -4.13
N GLY A 92 6.73 3.68 -4.63
CA GLY A 92 6.19 4.84 -3.96
C GLY A 92 4.67 4.76 -3.95
N PHE A 93 4.06 5.05 -2.81
CA PHE A 93 2.62 5.33 -2.72
C PHE A 93 2.42 6.84 -2.67
N GLN A 94 1.29 7.30 -3.19
CA GLN A 94 0.85 8.67 -2.96
C GLN A 94 0.52 8.85 -1.47
N SER A 95 0.84 10.02 -0.92
CA SER A 95 0.46 10.39 0.45
C SER A 95 -1.04 10.64 0.56
N LEU A 96 -1.61 10.42 1.75
CA LEU A 96 -3.02 10.73 2.01
C LEU A 96 -3.31 12.22 1.80
N GLU A 97 -2.45 13.09 2.31
CA GLU A 97 -2.61 14.52 2.13
C GLU A 97 -2.51 14.94 0.66
N GLY A 98 -1.58 14.35 -0.10
CA GLY A 98 -1.44 14.63 -1.53
C GLY A 98 -2.64 14.16 -2.36
N ILE A 99 -3.30 13.05 -1.99
CA ILE A 99 -4.53 12.64 -2.69
C ILE A 99 -5.72 13.55 -2.32
N LEU A 100 -5.84 13.99 -1.06
CA LEU A 100 -6.87 14.93 -0.63
C LEU A 100 -6.71 16.28 -1.36
N GLU A 101 -5.48 16.80 -1.41
CA GLU A 101 -5.14 18.02 -2.15
C GLU A 101 -5.49 17.90 -3.64
N ALA A 102 -5.13 16.78 -4.28
CA ALA A 102 -5.40 16.55 -5.69
C ALA A 102 -6.90 16.44 -6.01
N ILE A 103 -7.71 15.90 -5.09
CA ILE A 103 -9.17 15.84 -5.23
C ILE A 103 -9.80 17.23 -5.06
N GLY A 104 -9.26 18.06 -4.16
CA GLY A 104 -9.72 19.43 -3.92
C GLY A 104 -11.05 19.53 -3.16
N LEU A 105 -11.43 18.48 -2.43
CA LEU A 105 -12.59 18.46 -1.53
C LEU A 105 -12.11 18.41 -0.08
N ASP A 106 -12.94 18.93 0.83
CA ASP A 106 -12.68 18.83 2.27
C ASP A 106 -12.64 17.37 2.71
N ARG A 107 -11.76 17.05 3.65
CA ARG A 107 -11.57 15.68 4.17
C ARG A 107 -12.88 15.04 4.63
N GLU A 108 -13.76 15.83 5.24
CA GLU A 108 -15.07 15.41 5.74
C GLU A 108 -16.03 14.94 4.62
N CYS A 109 -15.77 15.34 3.38
CA CYS A 109 -16.52 14.91 2.20
C CYS A 109 -15.97 13.62 1.58
N LEU A 110 -14.88 13.06 2.10
CA LEU A 110 -14.15 11.95 1.51
C LEU A 110 -13.99 10.79 2.49
N CYS A 111 -14.38 9.59 2.06
CA CYS A 111 -14.09 8.39 2.81
C CYS A 111 -12.61 8.02 2.66
N THR A 112 -11.84 8.07 3.74
CA THR A 112 -10.42 7.68 3.78
C THR A 112 -10.17 6.35 4.48
N TYR A 113 -11.24 5.67 4.93
CA TYR A 113 -11.19 4.47 5.77
C TYR A 113 -10.19 3.41 5.31
N CYS A 114 -10.14 3.10 4.02
CA CYS A 114 -9.24 2.08 3.47
C CYS A 114 -7.75 2.38 3.72
N TRP A 115 -7.39 3.63 3.94
CA TRP A 115 -6.01 4.09 4.12
C TRP A 115 -5.68 4.37 5.59
N ASP A 116 -6.58 5.03 6.33
CA ASP A 116 -6.32 5.51 7.70
C ASP A 116 -7.28 4.99 8.77
N GLY A 117 -8.27 4.17 8.38
CA GLY A 117 -9.25 3.58 9.30
C GLY A 117 -10.26 4.58 9.87
N ARG A 118 -10.30 5.83 9.36
CA ARG A 118 -11.21 6.88 9.83
C ARG A 118 -12.49 6.90 9.00
N GLU A 119 -13.61 7.15 9.68
CA GLU A 119 -14.95 7.36 9.08
C GLU A 119 -15.26 8.85 8.96
#